data_AF-A0AA96MHP8-F1
#
_entry.id   AF-A0AA96MHP8-F1
#
_cell.length_a   1.000
_cell.length_b   1.000
_cell.length_c   1.000
_cell.angle_alpha   90.00
_cell.angle_beta   90.00
_cell.angle_gamma   90.00
#
_symmetry.space_group_name_H-M   'P 1'
#
loop_
_entity.id
_entity.type
_entity.pdbx_description
1 polymer ?
#
loop_
_entity_poly.entity_id
_entity_poly.type
_entity_poly.pdbx_seq_one_letter_code
_entity_poly.pdbx_strand_id
1 'polypeptide(L)' 'MHIHSDSYKIAAFSGREEVVEVIRQAESAIAQMTGNPGVTLIAYEKTDPAKQH' A
#
# COMPACT_ATOMS: atom_id res chain seq x y z
N MET A 1 17.68 1.03 -6.63
CA MET A 1 16.69 0.52 -5.65
C MET A 1 16.71 -1.00 -5.75
N HIS A 2 17.39 -1.70 -4.84
CA HIS A 2 17.42 -3.17 -4.78
C HIS A 2 16.25 -3.63 -3.92
N ILE A 3 15.09 -3.88 -4.53
CA ILE A 3 13.98 -4.53 -3.85
C ILE A 3 14.23 -6.03 -4.00
N HIS A 4 14.49 -6.73 -2.89
CA HIS A 4 14.45 -8.19 -2.86
C HIS A 4 13.01 -8.62 -3.15
N SER A 5 12.74 -8.96 -4.41
CA SER A 5 11.38 -9.12 -4.96
C SER A 5 10.60 -10.29 -4.34
N ASP A 6 11.29 -11.23 -3.68
CA ASP A 6 10.67 -12.44 -3.11
C ASP A 6 10.00 -12.22 -1.73
N SER A 7 10.22 -11.07 -1.08
CA SER A 7 9.76 -10.81 0.30
C SER A 7 8.50 -9.95 0.41
N TYR A 8 7.92 -9.52 -0.71
CA TYR A 8 6.74 -8.65 -0.74
C TYR A 8 5.81 -9.03 -1.89
N LYS A 9 4.50 -9.06 -1.62
CA LYS A 9 3.47 -9.17 -2.66
C LYS A 9 2.51 -8.00 -2.57
N ILE A 10 1.87 -7.64 -3.68
CA ILE A 10 0.81 -6.63 -3.69
C ILE A 10 -0.30 -7.12 -2.76
N ALA A 11 -0.70 -6.26 -1.82
CA ALA A 11 -1.77 -6.61 -0.88
C ALA A 11 -3.10 -6.69 -1.63
N ALA A 12 -3.77 -7.83 -1.53
CA ALA A 12 -5.12 -7.97 -2.07
C ALA A 12 -6.13 -7.31 -1.11
N PHE A 13 -6.90 -6.34 -1.60
CA PHE A 13 -7.90 -5.60 -0.81
C PHE A 13 -9.32 -6.14 -0.93
N SER A 14 -9.51 -7.30 -1.56
CA SER A 14 -10.83 -7.93 -1.70
C SER A 14 -11.48 -8.11 -0.33
N GLY A 15 -12.64 -7.48 -0.12
CA GLY A 15 -13.38 -7.52 1.15
C GLY A 15 -12.86 -6.59 2.26
N ARG A 16 -11.93 -5.67 1.96
CA ARG A 16 -11.37 -4.69 2.92
C ARG A 16 -11.67 -3.25 2.49
N GLU A 17 -12.95 -2.93 2.34
CA GLU A 17 -13.43 -1.62 1.88
C GLU A 17 -12.93 -0.47 2.78
N GLU A 18 -12.89 -0.69 4.09
CA GLU A 18 -12.35 0.25 5.08
C GLU A 18 -10.88 0.63 4.79
N VAL A 19 -10.06 -0.34 4.37
CA VAL A 19 -8.65 -0.13 4.08
C VAL A 19 -8.50 0.65 2.77
N VAL A 20 -9.33 0.35 1.78
CA VAL A 20 -9.37 1.09 0.51
C VAL A 20 -9.74 2.55 0.77
N GLU A 21 -10.70 2.82 1.66
CA GLU A 21 -11.09 4.20 2.00
C GLU A 21 -9.94 4.98 2.67
N VAL A 22 -9.25 4.36 3.63
CA VAL A 22 -8.06 4.96 4.27
C VAL A 22 -6.97 5.28 3.25
N ILE A 23 -6.73 4.38 2.28
CA ILE A 23 -5.74 4.61 1.23
C ILE A 23 -6.14 5.79 0.34
N ARG A 24 -7.41 5.90 -0.04
CA ARG A 24 -7.93 7.02 -0.85
C ARG A 24 -7.84 8.35 -0.12
N GLN A 25 -8.11 8.36 1.19
CA GLN A 25 -7.95 9.57 2.01
C GLN A 25 -6.48 10.00 2.06
N ALA A 26 -5.56 9.05 2.22
CA ALA A 26 -4.12 9.31 2.19
C ALA A 26 -3.65 9.85 0.83
N GLU A 27 -4.12 9.27 -0.27
CA GLU A 27 -3.85 9.77 -1.64
C GLU A 27 -4.28 11.24 -1.78
N SER A 28 -5.51 11.57 -1.35
CA SER A 28 -6.04 12.93 -1.41
C SER A 28 -5.23 13.90 -0.54
N ALA A 29 -4.85 13.50 0.68
CA ALA A 29 -4.05 14.33 1.56
C ALA A 29 -2.66 14.63 0.97
N ILE A 30 -1.99 13.60 0.43
CA ILE A 30 -0.67 13.76 -0.21
C ILE A 30 -0.79 14.61 -1.47
N ALA A 31 -1.83 14.42 -2.28
CA ALA A 31 -2.08 15.23 -3.46
C ALA A 31 -2.24 16.72 -3.12
N GLN A 32 -2.98 17.03 -2.05
CA GLN A 32 -3.12 18.39 -1.54
C GLN A 32 -1.80 18.97 -1.02
N MET A 33 -1.03 18.19 -0.26
CA MET A 33 0.25 18.63 0.31
C MET A 33 1.33 18.88 -0.75
N THR A 34 1.33 18.08 -1.81
CA THR A 34 2.37 18.12 -2.87
C THR A 34 1.98 18.98 -4.06
N GLY A 35 0.71 19.41 -4.16
CA GLY A 35 0.16 20.07 -5.33
C GLY A 35 0.09 19.16 -6.57
N ASN A 36 0.29 17.84 -6.39
CA ASN A 36 0.25 16.87 -7.47
C ASN A 36 -1.09 16.09 -7.41
N PRO A 37 -2.01 16.31 -8.36
CA PRO A 37 -3.30 15.63 -8.36
C PRO A 37 -3.22 14.13 -8.69
N GLY A 38 -2.08 13.64 -9.20
CA GLY A 38 -1.88 12.26 -9.61
C GLY A 38 -1.08 11.45 -8.60
N VAL A 39 -1.60 11.28 -7.38
CA VAL A 39 -0.99 10.40 -6.37
C VAL A 39 -1.75 9.08 -6.34
N THR A 40 -1.02 7.96 -6.49
CA THR A 40 -1.56 6.61 -6.34
C THR A 40 -0.69 5.82 -5.38
N LEU A 41 -1.31 5.23 -4.37
CA LEU A 41 -0.63 4.42 -3.37
C LEU A 41 -0.83 2.94 -3.69
N ILE A 42 0.27 2.18 -3.67
CA ILE A 42 0.27 0.72 -3.83
C ILE A 42 0.72 0.13 -2.51
N ALA A 43 -0.13 -0.69 -1.88
CA ALA A 43 0.26 -1.39 -0.68
C ALA A 43 0.88 -2.75 -1.00
N TYR A 44 1.86 -3.10 -0.19
CA TYR A 44 2.54 -4.38 -0.24
C TYR A 44 2.41 -5.05 1.13
N GLU A 45 2.13 -6.35 1.14
CA GLU A 45 2.25 -7.19 2.33
C GLU A 45 3.56 -7.96 2.28
N LYS A 46 4.22 -8.09 3.44
CA LYS A 46 5.45 -8.86 3.56
C LYS A 46 5.10 -10.35 3.47
N THR A 47 5.75 -11.09 2.57
CA THR A 47 5.58 -12.55 2.40
C THR A 47 6.51 -13.37 3.29
N ASP A 48 7.36 -12.71 4.07
CA ASP A 48 8.34 -13.36 4.93
C ASP A 48 7.64 -14.25 5.98
N PRO A 49 7.90 -15.57 6.01
CA PRO A 49 7.28 -16.51 6.95
C PRO A 49 7.76 -16.36 8.40
N ALA A 50 8.46 -15.28 8.76
CA ALA A 50 8.90 -15.02 10.11
C ALA A 50 7.76 -14.61 11.06
N LYS A 51 6.87 -15.57 11.38
CA LYS A 51 6.30 -15.87 12.72
C LYS A 51 5.18 -16.93 12.60
N GLN A 52 5.57 -18.16 12.29
CA GLN A 52 4.92 -19.34 12.85
C GLN A 52 5.97 -20.08 13.68
N HIS A 53 6.18 -19.64 14.92
CA HIS A 53 6.76 -20.44 16.00
C HIS A 53 6.62 -19.70 17.33
#